data_AF-A0A554KQH0-F1
#
_entry.id   AF-A0A554KQH0-F1
#
_cell.length_a   1.000
_cell.length_b   1.000
_cell.length_c   1.000
_cell.angle_alpha   90.00
_cell.angle_beta   90.00
_cell.angle_gamma   90.00
#
_symmetry.space_group_name_H-M   'P 1'
#
loop_
_entity.id
_entity.type
_entity.pdbx_description
1 polymer ?
#
loop_
_entity_poly.entity_id
_entity_poly.type
_entity_poly.pdbx_seq_one_letter_code
_entity_poly.pdbx_strand_id
1 'polypeptide(L)'
;MTKHKNSTLAGFTYLVFFLPMITGEKNDPFVRYHMKQAIGLLITVLAVQGAIRILAAWGLGYGGLNALAWGLRIYALVSVVLGFSSAQRGEMKPLFWIGNHAAKI
;
A
#
# COMPACT_ATOMS: atom_id res chain seq x y z
N MET A 1 -24.11 -11.44 -23.01
CA MET A 1 -22.80 -11.58 -22.33
C MET A 1 -22.82 -12.85 -21.49
N THR A 2 -22.09 -13.89 -21.90
CA THR A 2 -21.97 -15.14 -21.13
C THR A 2 -21.11 -14.88 -19.89
N LYS A 3 -21.71 -14.94 -18.70
CA LYS A 3 -21.02 -14.71 -17.43
C LYS A 3 -19.98 -15.83 -17.23
N HIS A 4 -18.69 -15.48 -17.19
CA HIS A 4 -17.65 -16.47 -16.91
C HIS A 4 -17.89 -17.12 -15.54
N LYS A 5 -17.82 -18.45 -15.48
CA LYS A 5 -18.01 -19.27 -14.26
C LYS A 5 -17.17 -18.78 -13.07
N ASN A 6 -15.99 -18.20 -13.38
CA ASN A 6 -15.04 -17.70 -12.39
C ASN A 6 -15.01 -16.16 -12.29
N SER A 7 -16.01 -15.45 -12.79
CA SER A 7 -16.06 -13.97 -12.73
C SER A 7 -15.96 -13.45 -11.28
N THR A 8 -16.51 -14.18 -10.32
CA THR A 8 -16.38 -13.89 -8.89
C THR A 8 -14.93 -14.01 -8.40
N LEU A 9 -14.23 -15.08 -8.77
CA LEU A 9 -12.80 -15.26 -8.42
C LEU A 9 -11.93 -14.17 -9.06
N ALA A 10 -12.21 -13.83 -10.32
CA ALA A 10 -11.55 -12.73 -11.02
C ALA A 10 -11.79 -11.38 -10.32
N GLY A 11 -12.99 -11.15 -9.79
CA GLY A 11 -13.27 -9.98 -8.95
C GLY A 11 -12.44 -9.95 -7.67
N PHE A 12 -12.32 -11.09 -6.97
CA PHE A 12 -11.51 -11.18 -5.75
C PHE A 12 -10.01 -11.00 -5.97
N THR A 13 -9.49 -11.25 -7.18
CA THR A 13 -8.06 -11.08 -7.47
C THR A 13 -7.63 -9.61 -7.36
N TYR A 14 -8.52 -8.66 -7.67
CA TYR A 14 -8.27 -7.22 -7.46
C TYR A 14 -8.24 -6.83 -5.98
N LEU A 15 -8.82 -7.66 -5.10
CA LEU A 15 -8.89 -7.45 -3.66
C LEU A 15 -7.84 -8.25 -2.89
N VAL A 16 -6.78 -8.73 -3.55
CA VAL A 16 -5.74 -9.54 -2.90
C VAL A 16 -5.08 -8.82 -1.71
N PHE A 17 -5.01 -7.49 -1.73
CA PHE A 17 -4.56 -6.67 -0.60
C PHE A 17 -5.48 -6.75 0.63
N PHE A 18 -6.77 -7.05 0.41
CA PHE A 18 -7.79 -7.19 1.45
C PHE A 18 -8.10 -8.65 1.76
N LEU A 19 -7.34 -9.61 1.22
CA LEU A 19 -7.55 -11.04 1.44
C LEU A 19 -7.74 -11.39 2.94
N PRO A 20 -6.93 -10.87 3.87
CA PRO A 20 -7.10 -11.18 5.29
C PRO A 20 -8.43 -10.70 5.91
N MET A 21 -9.00 -9.62 5.36
CA MET A 21 -10.31 -9.12 5.80
C MET A 21 -11.44 -10.07 5.39
N ILE A 22 -11.24 -10.80 4.29
CA ILE A 22 -12.23 -11.71 3.71
C ILE A 22 -12.08 -13.11 4.29
N THR A 23 -10.84 -13.58 4.55
CA THR A 23 -10.57 -14.94 5.05
C THR A 23 -10.83 -15.12 6.55
N GLY A 24 -11.20 -14.06 7.28
CA GLY A 24 -11.50 -14.14 8.73
C GLY A 24 -10.26 -14.06 9.64
N GLU A 25 -9.06 -14.18 9.07
CA GLU A 25 -7.76 -14.09 9.75
C GLU A 25 -7.41 -12.67 10.22
N LYS A 26 -8.27 -11.68 9.96
CA LYS A 26 -8.10 -10.27 10.35
C LYS A 26 -7.85 -10.05 11.85
N ASN A 27 -8.22 -11.01 12.70
CA ASN A 27 -8.11 -10.90 14.15
C ASN A 27 -6.74 -11.33 14.66
N ASP A 28 -5.96 -12.08 13.85
CA ASP A 28 -4.59 -12.42 14.20
C ASP A 28 -3.74 -11.14 14.28
N PRO A 29 -3.01 -10.90 15.38
CA PRO A 29 -2.23 -9.67 15.56
C PRO A 29 -1.18 -9.44 14.46
N PHE A 30 -0.56 -10.51 13.96
CA PHE A 30 0.49 -10.45 12.94
C PHE A 30 -0.09 -10.12 11.57
N VAL A 31 -1.16 -10.81 11.18
CA VAL A 31 -1.91 -10.53 9.95
C VAL A 31 -2.46 -9.10 9.98
N ARG A 32 -3.04 -8.68 11.11
CA ARG A 32 -3.59 -7.33 11.30
C ARG A 32 -2.51 -6.25 11.17
N TYR A 33 -1.32 -6.49 11.69
CA TYR A 33 -0.19 -5.56 11.56
C TYR A 33 0.20 -5.35 10.09
N HIS A 34 0.47 -6.43 9.35
CA HIS A 34 0.85 -6.34 7.94
C HIS A 34 -0.26 -5.79 7.05
N MET A 35 -1.52 -6.09 7.38
CA MET A 35 -2.68 -5.51 6.72
C MET A 35 -2.78 -3.99 6.95
N LYS A 36 -2.69 -3.52 8.20
CA LYS A 36 -2.67 -2.08 8.52
C LYS A 36 -1.50 -1.37 7.82
N GLN A 37 -0.33 -2.01 7.80
CA GLN A 37 0.88 -1.48 7.15
C GLN A 37 0.71 -1.35 5.63
N ALA A 38 0.16 -2.37 4.96
CA ALA A 38 -0.09 -2.33 3.52
C ALA A 38 -1.14 -1.29 3.15
N ILE A 39 -2.25 -1.21 3.91
CA ILE A 39 -3.29 -0.19 3.71
C ILE A 39 -2.73 1.21 3.96
N GLY A 40 -1.96 1.40 5.04
CA GLY A 40 -1.31 2.66 5.35
C GLY A 40 -0.38 3.12 4.23
N LEU A 41 0.46 2.23 3.71
CA LEU A 41 1.33 2.52 2.57
C LEU A 41 0.52 2.93 1.33
N LEU A 42 -0.54 2.22 1.00
CA LEU A 42 -1.41 2.54 -0.14
C LEU A 42 -2.02 3.94 0.00
N ILE A 43 -2.61 4.24 1.17
CA ILE A 43 -3.24 5.54 1.43
C ILE A 43 -2.21 6.66 1.39
N THR A 44 -1.05 6.50 2.03
CA THR A 44 0.03 7.49 2.02
C THR A 44 0.52 7.78 0.62
N VAL A 45 0.77 6.75 -0.20
CA VAL A 45 1.23 6.92 -1.58
C VAL A 45 0.19 7.64 -2.43
N LEU A 46 -1.09 7.26 -2.32
CA LEU A 46 -2.17 7.94 -3.05
C LEU A 46 -2.34 9.40 -2.63
N ALA A 47 -2.30 9.68 -1.33
CA ALA A 47 -2.41 11.04 -0.79
C ALA A 47 -1.26 11.94 -1.26
N VAL A 48 -0.01 11.47 -1.14
CA VAL A 48 1.16 12.23 -1.58
C VAL A 48 1.16 12.39 -3.11
N GLN A 49 0.83 11.34 -3.85
CA GLN A 49 0.74 11.41 -5.32
C GLN A 49 -0.35 12.40 -5.78
N GLY A 50 -1.49 12.43 -5.09
CA GLY A 50 -2.56 13.40 -5.32
C GLY A 50 -2.11 14.83 -5.02
N ALA A 51 -1.45 15.05 -3.89
CA ALA A 51 -0.89 16.36 -3.52
C ALA A 51 0.12 16.87 -4.57
N ILE A 52 1.04 16.01 -5.03
CA ILE A 52 1.99 16.36 -6.09
C ILE A 52 1.26 16.79 -7.37
N ARG A 53 0.18 16.09 -7.75
CA ARG A 53 -0.62 16.45 -8.93
C ARG A 53 -1.35 17.78 -8.80
N ILE A 54 -1.91 18.06 -7.63
CA ILE A 54 -2.58 19.35 -7.35
C ILE A 54 -1.55 20.49 -7.44
N LEU A 55 -0.38 20.34 -6.81
CA LEU A 55 0.68 21.35 -6.85
C LEU A 55 1.21 21.57 -8.27
N ALA A 56 1.35 20.52 -9.06
CA ALA A 56 1.76 20.62 -10.45
C ALA A 56 0.71 21.36 -11.30
N ALA A 57 -0.57 21.11 -11.06
CA ALA A 57 -1.67 21.83 -11.72
C ALA A 57 -1.70 23.32 -11.37
N TRP A 58 -1.21 23.72 -10.20
CA TRP A 58 -1.11 25.11 -9.76
C TRP A 58 0.13 25.86 -10.28
N GLY A 59 0.91 25.23 -11.17
CA GLY A 59 2.04 25.88 -11.83
C GLY A 59 3.35 25.86 -11.03
N LEU A 60 3.40 25.16 -9.89
CA LEU A 60 4.64 24.96 -9.13
C LEU A 60 5.55 23.98 -9.87
N GLY A 61 6.39 24.49 -10.79
CA GLY A 61 7.56 23.82 -11.38
C GLY A 61 7.47 22.31 -11.64
N TYR A 62 7.11 21.92 -12.86
CA TYR A 62 7.00 20.52 -13.31
C TYR A 62 8.25 19.66 -13.06
N GLY A 63 9.46 20.23 -13.13
CA GLY A 63 10.71 19.46 -12.99
C GLY A 63 10.93 18.85 -11.61
N GLY A 64 10.86 19.68 -10.55
CA GLY A 64 11.07 19.23 -9.17
C GLY A 64 9.96 18.30 -8.66
N LEU A 65 8.70 18.59 -9.03
CA LEU A 65 7.57 17.74 -8.67
C LEU A 65 7.59 16.38 -9.35
N ASN A 66 8.10 16.29 -10.59
CA ASN A 66 8.23 15.02 -11.29
C ASN A 66 9.32 14.13 -10.66
N ALA A 67 10.44 14.71 -10.23
CA ALA A 67 11.48 13.99 -9.49
C ALA A 67 10.92 13.43 -8.16
N LEU A 68 10.13 14.23 -7.43
CA LEU A 68 9.45 13.77 -6.21
C LEU A 68 8.45 12.63 -6.48
N ALA A 69 7.70 12.71 -7.57
CA ALA A 69 6.78 11.64 -7.97
C ALA A 69 7.52 10.32 -8.25
N TRP A 70 8.68 10.39 -8.93
CA TRP A 70 9.52 9.21 -9.16
C TRP A 70 10.12 8.66 -7.86
N GLY A 71 10.61 9.53 -6.98
CA GLY A 71 11.10 9.14 -5.65
C GLY A 71 10.02 8.41 -4.84
N LEU A 72 8.78 8.91 -4.85
CA LEU A 72 7.64 8.27 -4.19
C LEU A 72 7.36 6.86 -4.73
N ARG A 73 7.44 6.66 -6.05
CA ARG A 73 7.22 5.34 -6.68
C ARG A 73 8.30 4.33 -6.27
N ILE A 74 9.56 4.75 -6.27
CA ILE A 74 10.68 3.90 -5.85
C ILE A 74 10.54 3.57 -4.36
N TYR A 75 10.24 4.56 -3.53
CA TYR A 75 9.99 4.38 -2.11
C TYR A 75 8.84 3.40 -1.84
N ALA A 76 7.73 3.52 -2.59
CA ALA A 76 6.59 2.61 -2.47
C ALA A 76 6.99 1.17 -2.81
N LEU A 77 7.73 0.97 -3.92
CA LEU A 77 8.20 -0.34 -4.34
C LEU A 77 9.11 -0.98 -3.29
N VAL A 78 10.11 -0.24 -2.80
CA VAL A 78 11.03 -0.71 -1.74
C VAL A 78 10.25 -1.06 -0.48
N SER A 79 9.29 -0.23 -0.09
CA SER A 79 8.45 -0.46 1.10
C SER A 79 7.60 -1.72 0.98
N VAL A 80 7.05 -2.02 -0.20
CA VAL A 80 6.33 -3.28 -0.44
C VAL A 80 7.27 -4.48 -0.28
N VAL A 81 8.45 -4.44 -0.89
CA VAL A 81 9.43 -5.55 -0.82
C VAL A 81 9.89 -5.78 0.62
N LEU A 82 10.20 -4.71 1.35
CA LEU A 82 10.64 -4.80 2.74
C LEU A 82 9.52 -5.33 3.65
N GLY A 83 8.29 -4.83 3.49
CA GLY A 83 7.13 -5.29 4.24
C GLY A 83 6.81 -6.76 3.99
N PHE A 84 6.84 -7.18 2.74
CA PHE A 84 6.65 -8.59 2.35
C PHE A 84 7.75 -9.49 2.91
N SER A 85 9.02 -9.09 2.76
CA SER A 85 10.16 -9.86 3.28
C SER A 85 10.12 -9.99 4.81
N SER A 86 9.67 -8.94 5.50
CA SER A 86 9.46 -8.97 6.95
C SER A 86 8.36 -9.96 7.34
N ALA A 87 7.23 -9.96 6.63
CA ALA A 87 6.15 -10.90 6.86
C ALA A 87 6.60 -12.36 6.64
N GLN A 88 7.39 -12.63 5.58
CA GLN A 88 7.93 -13.97 5.34
C GLN A 88 8.88 -14.46 6.44
N ARG A 89 9.53 -13.54 7.17
CA ARG A 89 10.38 -13.84 8.32
C ARG A 89 9.62 -13.89 9.66
N GLY A 90 8.30 -13.65 9.66
CA GLY A 90 7.52 -13.54 10.89
C GLY A 90 7.81 -12.28 11.72
N GLU A 91 8.44 -11.27 11.12
CA GLU A 91 8.86 -10.05 11.80
C GLU A 91 7.86 -8.92 11.58
N MET A 92 7.51 -8.19 12.65
CA MET A 92 6.69 -6.96 12.57
C MET A 92 7.59 -5.72 12.48
N LYS A 93 8.34 -5.57 11.38
CA LYS A 93 9.25 -4.42 11.22
C LYS A 93 8.53 -3.20 10.63
N PRO A 94 8.62 -2.03 11.28
CA PRO A 94 8.09 -0.79 10.75
C PRO A 94 8.74 -0.45 9.40
N LEU A 95 7.94 -0.03 8.42
CA LEU A 95 8.47 0.53 7.18
C LEU A 95 9.16 1.85 7.46
N PHE A 96 10.27 2.11 6.75
CA PHE A 96 10.97 3.38 6.82
C PHE A 96 9.96 4.52 6.54
N TRP A 97 9.91 5.55 7.40
CA TRP A 97 9.03 6.75 7.32
C TRP A 97 7.54 6.57 7.66
N ILE A 98 6.93 5.40 7.51
CA ILE A 98 5.51 5.15 7.89
C ILE A 98 5.39 4.37 9.21
N GLY A 99 6.43 3.64 9.59
CA GLY A 99 6.34 2.61 10.61
C GLY A 99 6.25 3.08 12.07
N ASN A 100 6.60 4.33 12.38
CA ASN A 100 6.39 4.88 13.73
C ASN A 100 4.90 5.04 14.11
N HIS A 101 3.99 5.01 13.14
CA HIS A 101 2.55 5.17 13.38
C HIS A 101 1.79 3.83 13.34
N ALA A 102 2.36 2.77 12.74
CA ALA A 102 1.73 1.44 12.72
C ALA A 102 1.93 0.66 14.03
N ALA A 103 3.01 0.93 14.77
CA ALA A 103 3.30 0.28 16.06
C ALA A 103 2.52 0.88 17.26
N LYS A 104 1.81 1.99 17.06
CA LYS A 104 1.18 2.77 18.15
C LYS A 104 -0.36 2.74 18.14
N ILE A 105 -0.99 1.89 17.32
CA ILE A 105 -2.45 1.72 17.21
C ILE A 105 -2.87 0.25 17.28
#